data_AF-A8YNK5-F1
#
_entry.id   AF-A8YNK5-F1
#
_cell.length_a   1.000
_cell.length_b   1.000
_cell.length_c   1.000
_cell.angle_alpha   90.00
_cell.angle_beta   90.00
_cell.angle_gamma   90.00
#
_symmetry.space_group_name_H-M   'P 1'
#
loop_
_entity.id
_entity.type
_entity.pdbx_description
1 polymer ?
#
loop_
_entity_poly.entity_id
_entity_poly.type
_entity_poly.pdbx_seq_one_letter_code
_entity_poly.pdbx_strand_id
1 'polypeptide(L)'
;MALLDPKTVISPAKLKDYLLVLLPKDDKSQYLAQAGYNQDNWVQLEKDLREQILTLEATPTTKTKYGQKYEIIGNLRGVNNKILSVKTIWMVTPTETKFVTLFPFEGG
;
A
#
# COMPACT_ATOMS: atom_id res chain seq x y z
N MET A 1 -18.23 -7.15 -3.65
CA MET A 1 -16.95 -6.58 -3.19
C MET A 1 -16.54 -7.22 -1.86
N ALA A 2 -15.25 -7.22 -1.51
CA ALA A 2 -14.75 -7.79 -0.26
C ALA A 2 -13.88 -6.76 0.48
N LEU A 3 -14.04 -6.67 1.80
CA LEU A 3 -13.13 -5.94 2.69
C LEU A 3 -12.00 -6.88 3.13
N LEU A 4 -10.78 -6.35 3.26
CA LEU A 4 -9.63 -7.14 3.73
C LEU A 4 -9.60 -7.20 5.26
N ASP A 5 -9.02 -8.28 5.79
CA ASP A 5 -8.93 -8.49 7.23
C ASP A 5 -8.07 -7.40 7.91
N PRO A 6 -8.54 -6.78 9.01
CA PRO A 6 -7.79 -5.76 9.73
C PRO A 6 -6.49 -6.28 10.37
N LYS A 7 -6.35 -7.60 10.59
CA LYS A 7 -5.10 -8.25 11.04
C LYS A 7 -4.07 -8.44 9.92
N THR A 8 -4.14 -7.61 8.90
CA THR A 8 -3.20 -7.59 7.78
C THR A 8 -1.76 -7.38 8.26
N VAL A 9 -0.85 -8.23 7.78
CA VAL A 9 0.57 -8.14 8.04
C VAL A 9 1.18 -7.13 7.07
N ILE A 10 1.61 -6.00 7.63
CA ILE A 10 2.41 -4.99 6.94
C ILE A 10 3.79 -5.06 7.57
N SER A 11 4.78 -5.60 6.86
CA SER A 11 6.11 -5.77 7.42
C SER A 11 6.89 -4.44 7.36
N PRO A 12 7.47 -3.98 8.48
CA PRO A 12 8.29 -2.76 8.51
C PRO A 12 9.39 -2.74 7.45
N ALA A 13 10.06 -3.88 7.26
CA ALA A 13 11.12 -4.03 6.27
C ALA A 13 10.62 -3.80 4.82
N LYS A 14 9.38 -4.15 4.50
CA LYS A 14 8.82 -3.85 3.17
C LYS A 14 8.53 -2.36 2.98
N LEU A 15 8.15 -1.66 4.04
CA LEU A 15 7.93 -0.22 3.95
C LEU A 15 9.27 0.50 3.84
N LYS A 16 10.20 0.22 4.75
CA LYS A 16 11.48 0.92 4.84
C LYS A 16 12.48 0.54 3.75
N ASP A 17 12.63 -0.75 3.47
CA ASP A 17 13.69 -1.31 2.62
C ASP A 17 13.23 -1.64 1.18
N TYR A 18 11.93 -1.47 0.87
CA TYR A 18 11.40 -1.73 -0.48
C TYR A 18 10.55 -0.59 -1.05
N LEU A 19 9.64 0.01 -0.26
CA LEU A 19 8.77 1.09 -0.74
C LEU A 19 9.37 2.48 -0.61
N LEU A 20 10.06 2.74 0.50
CA LEU A 20 10.59 4.06 0.85
C LEU A 20 12.10 4.20 0.55
N VAL A 21 12.71 3.18 -0.06
CA VAL A 21 14.07 3.28 -0.60
C VAL A 21 14.00 4.04 -1.92
N LEU A 22 14.69 5.19 -1.97
CA LEU A 22 14.88 5.95 -3.19
C LEU A 22 15.87 5.18 -4.10
N LEU A 23 15.36 4.36 -5.01
CA LEU A 23 16.15 3.77 -6.08
C LEU A 23 16.06 4.68 -7.33
N PRO A 24 17.12 4.78 -8.15
CA PRO A 24 17.20 5.70 -9.30
C PRO A 24 16.15 5.47 -10.41
N LYS A 25 15.29 4.44 -10.29
CA LYS A 25 14.20 4.08 -11.20
C LYS A 25 12.86 3.87 -10.50
N ASP A 26 12.75 4.19 -9.21
CA ASP A 26 11.61 3.77 -8.41
C ASP A 26 10.65 4.92 -8.13
N ASP A 27 9.67 5.05 -9.04
CA ASP A 27 8.62 6.07 -9.04
C ASP A 27 7.77 6.07 -7.76
N LYS A 28 7.76 4.96 -6.99
CA LYS A 28 6.94 4.82 -5.77
C LYS A 28 7.47 5.68 -4.64
N SER A 29 8.78 5.61 -4.37
CA SER A 29 9.42 6.36 -3.29
C SER A 29 9.32 7.88 -3.52
N GLN A 30 9.54 8.32 -4.77
CA GLN A 30 9.40 9.73 -5.15
C GLN A 30 7.95 10.20 -5.05
N TYR A 31 6.99 9.37 -5.47
CA TYR A 31 5.58 9.68 -5.37
C TYR A 31 5.12 9.80 -3.92
N LEU A 32 5.48 8.85 -3.06
CA LEU A 32 5.19 8.90 -1.63
C LEU A 32 5.85 10.09 -0.92
N ALA A 33 7.06 10.48 -1.34
CA ALA A 33 7.71 11.69 -0.86
C ALA A 33 6.91 12.97 -1.17
N GLN A 34 6.09 12.98 -2.23
CA GLN A 34 5.19 14.12 -2.49
C GLN A 34 4.17 14.28 -1.37
N ALA A 35 3.70 13.20 -0.75
CA ALA A 35 2.83 13.21 0.45
C ALA A 35 3.58 13.42 1.78
N GLY A 36 4.89 13.65 1.71
CA GLY A 36 5.75 13.82 2.87
C GLY A 36 6.20 12.52 3.52
N TYR A 37 5.99 11.36 2.88
CA TYR A 37 6.48 10.08 3.41
C TYR A 37 7.96 9.86 3.09
N ASN A 38 8.71 9.35 4.06
CA ASN A 38 10.13 9.03 3.98
C ASN A 38 10.45 7.85 4.91
N GLN A 39 11.69 7.39 4.90
CA GLN A 39 12.12 6.26 5.72
C GLN A 39 12.02 6.50 7.24
N ASP A 40 11.99 7.76 7.69
CA ASP A 40 11.87 8.10 9.11
C ASP A 40 10.40 8.05 9.60
N ASN A 41 9.43 8.30 8.72
CA ASN A 41 8.00 8.31 9.05
C ASN A 41 7.20 7.14 8.46
N TRP A 42 7.88 6.03 8.13
CA TRP A 42 7.25 4.81 7.59
C TRP A 42 6.10 4.27 8.46
N VAL A 43 6.16 4.49 9.78
CA VAL A 43 5.10 4.09 10.73
C VAL A 43 3.80 4.84 10.44
N GLN A 44 3.91 6.12 10.07
CA GLN A 44 2.76 6.94 9.72
C GLN A 44 2.15 6.47 8.41
N LEU A 45 2.98 6.14 7.41
CA LEU A 45 2.52 5.49 6.17
C LEU A 45 1.76 4.19 6.47
N GLU A 46 2.28 3.33 7.35
CA GLU A 46 1.58 2.10 7.74
C GLU A 46 0.20 2.40 8.32
N LYS A 47 0.13 3.34 9.26
CA LYS A 47 -1.12 3.74 9.90
C LYS A 47 -2.11 4.28 8.87
N ASP A 48 -1.67 5.16 7.98
CA ASP A 48 -2.50 5.75 6.93
C ASP A 48 -2.99 4.69 5.93
N LEU A 49 -2.17 3.70 5.57
CA LEU A 49 -2.61 2.57 4.76
C LEU A 49 -3.71 1.75 5.47
N ARG A 50 -3.59 1.53 6.78
CA ARG A 50 -4.60 0.77 7.56
C ARG A 50 -5.91 1.54 7.71
N GLU A 51 -5.83 2.83 8.03
CA GLU A 51 -7.02 3.65 8.32
C GLU A 51 -7.72 4.14 7.04
N GLN A 52 -6.96 4.48 6.00
CA GLN A 52 -7.49 5.13 4.80
C GLN A 52 -7.65 4.20 3.61
N ILE A 53 -6.76 3.20 3.44
CA ILE A 53 -6.79 2.30 2.27
C ILE A 53 -7.45 0.97 2.60
N LEU A 54 -7.13 0.35 3.72
CA LEU A 54 -7.68 -0.95 4.09
C LEU A 54 -9.20 -0.94 4.33
N THR A 55 -9.75 0.24 4.60
CA THR A 55 -11.19 0.49 4.78
C THR A 55 -11.95 0.58 3.46
N LEU A 56 -11.24 0.64 2.32
CA LEU A 56 -11.83 0.69 0.98
C LEU A 56 -12.07 -0.71 0.42
N GLU A 57 -12.88 -0.77 -0.63
CA GLU A 57 -13.22 -2.03 -1.30
C GLU A 57 -12.03 -2.62 -2.05
N ALA A 58 -11.80 -3.92 -1.85
CA ALA A 58 -10.75 -4.66 -2.53
C ALA A 58 -11.31 -5.45 -3.71
N THR A 59 -10.65 -5.29 -4.86
CA THR A 59 -10.96 -6.01 -6.10
C THR A 59 -10.02 -7.21 -6.24
N PRO A 60 -10.53 -8.44 -6.34
CA PRO A 60 -9.69 -9.60 -6.61
C PRO A 60 -9.07 -9.49 -8.01
N THR A 61 -7.77 -9.69 -8.09
CA THR A 61 -7.03 -9.72 -9.36
C THR A 61 -6.62 -11.15 -9.68
N THR A 62 -5.33 -11.46 -9.63
CA THR A 62 -4.79 -12.76 -10.01
C THR A 62 -4.75 -13.73 -8.83
N LYS A 63 -5.29 -14.94 -9.03
CA LYS A 63 -5.03 -16.06 -8.12
C LYS A 63 -3.69 -16.69 -8.45
N THR A 64 -2.83 -16.85 -7.45
CA THR A 64 -1.52 -17.49 -7.59
C THR A 64 -1.45 -18.74 -6.72
N LYS A 65 -0.43 -19.57 -6.91
CA LYS A 65 -0.14 -20.73 -6.03
C LYS A 65 0.10 -20.34 -4.56
N TYR A 66 0.39 -19.07 -4.28
CA TYR A 66 0.64 -18.57 -2.93
C TYR A 66 -0.60 -17.94 -2.27
N GLY A 67 -1.67 -17.70 -3.02
CA GLY A 67 -2.86 -17.01 -2.52
C GLY A 67 -3.55 -16.15 -3.58
N GLN A 68 -4.66 -15.52 -3.19
CA GLN A 68 -5.42 -14.59 -4.03
C GLN A 68 -4.85 -13.18 -3.89
N LYS A 69 -4.48 -12.56 -5.01
CA LYS A 69 -4.14 -11.13 -5.01
C LYS A 69 -5.40 -10.28 -5.05
N TYR A 70 -5.34 -9.19 -4.32
CA TYR A 70 -6.34 -8.14 -4.29
C TYR A 70 -5.66 -6.82 -4.58
N GLU A 71 -6.37 -5.93 -5.26
CA GLU A 71 -5.97 -4.54 -5.39
C GLU A 71 -6.99 -3.63 -4.71
N ILE A 72 -6.51 -2.56 -4.11
CA ILE A 72 -7.34 -1.47 -3.58
C ILE A 72 -6.84 -0.19 -4.22
N ILE A 73 -7.74 0.54 -4.87
CA ILE A 73 -7.49 1.87 -5.42
C ILE A 73 -8.11 2.88 -4.47
N GLY A 74 -7.33 3.86 -4.04
CA GLY A 74 -7.77 4.81 -3.04
C GLY A 74 -6.95 6.08 -2.99
N ASN A 75 -7.48 7.07 -2.27
CA ASN A 75 -6.82 8.33 -2.02
C ASN A 75 -6.12 8.28 -0.68
N LEU A 76 -4.79 8.36 -0.69
CA LEU A 76 -3.95 8.39 0.51
C LEU A 76 -3.62 9.84 0.86
N ARG A 77 -4.17 10.33 1.97
CA ARG A 77 -3.80 11.64 2.53
C ARG A 77 -2.50 11.50 3.32
N GLY A 78 -1.48 12.23 2.86
CA GLY A 78 -0.16 12.30 3.48
C GLY A 78 -0.08 13.21 4.70
N VAL A 79 1.07 13.12 5.38
CA VAL A 79 1.40 13.95 6.56
C VAL A 79 1.44 15.44 6.26
N ASN A 80 1.66 15.81 5.01
CA ASN A 80 1.64 17.20 4.54
C ASN A 80 0.27 17.64 3.99
N ASN A 81 -0.79 16.89 4.28
CA ASN A 81 -2.15 17.06 3.77
C ASN A 81 -2.33 16.93 2.25
N LYS A 82 -1.30 16.55 1.49
CA LYS A 82 -1.48 16.21 0.07
C LYS A 82 -2.17 14.86 -0.06
N ILE A 83 -3.01 14.75 -1.07
CA ILE A 83 -3.73 13.52 -1.41
C ILE A 83 -3.06 12.89 -2.61
N LEU A 84 -2.71 11.61 -2.50
CA LEU A 84 -2.14 10.82 -3.57
C LEU A 84 -3.10 9.71 -3.96
N SER A 85 -3.38 9.58 -5.25
CA SER A 85 -4.09 8.42 -5.78
C SER A 85 -3.14 7.23 -5.83
N VAL A 86 -3.45 6.19 -5.07
CA VAL A 86 -2.60 5.01 -4.93
C VAL A 86 -3.34 3.74 -5.29
N LYS A 87 -2.62 2.80 -5.89
CA LYS A 87 -3.04 1.42 -6.05
C LYS A 87 -2.18 0.55 -5.14
N THR A 88 -2.82 -0.13 -4.20
CA THR A 88 -2.15 -1.07 -3.30
C THR A 88 -2.48 -2.50 -3.69
N ILE A 89 -1.49 -3.39 -3.58
CA ILE A 89 -1.63 -4.80 -3.87
C ILE A 89 -1.46 -5.57 -2.57
N TRP A 90 -2.40 -6.49 -2.34
CA TRP A 90 -2.48 -7.34 -1.16
C TRP A 90 -2.54 -8.81 -1.59
N MET A 91 -2.01 -9.69 -0.74
CA MET A 91 -2.07 -11.13 -0.94
C MET A 91 -2.82 -11.75 0.23
N VAL A 92 -3.99 -12.30 -0.06
CA VAL A 92 -4.81 -13.03 0.91
C VAL A 92 -4.51 -14.52 0.77
N THR A 93 -4.14 -15.12 1.88
CA THR A 93 -3.94 -16.56 2.04
C THR A 93 -4.92 -17.09 3.09
N PRO A 94 -5.11 -18.41 3.23
CA PRO A 94 -6.00 -18.96 4.26
C PRO A 94 -5.60 -18.59 5.69
N THR A 95 -4.32 -18.28 5.94
CA THR A 95 -3.77 -18.02 7.27
C THR A 95 -3.59 -16.54 7.57
N GLU A 96 -3.42 -15.70 6.55
CA GLU A 96 -3.10 -14.28 6.72
C GLU A 96 -3.29 -13.47 5.44
N THR A 97 -3.47 -12.16 5.60
CA THR A 97 -3.41 -11.20 4.50
C THR A 97 -2.15 -10.36 4.63
N LYS A 98 -1.41 -10.21 3.53
CA LYS A 98 -0.13 -9.49 3.49
C LYS A 98 -0.19 -8.32 2.54
N PHE A 99 0.42 -7.22 2.95
CA PHE A 99 0.72 -6.14 2.02
C PHE A 99 1.83 -6.57 1.04
N VAL A 100 1.58 -6.41 -0.25
CA VAL A 100 2.53 -6.78 -1.31
C VAL A 100 3.36 -5.57 -1.72
N THR A 101 2.70 -4.52 -2.23
CA THR A 101 3.33 -3.31 -2.80
C THR A 101 2.30 -2.20 -3.02
N LEU A 102 2.77 -0.97 -3.23
CA LEU A 102 1.98 0.21 -3.60
C LEU A 102 2.55 0.84 -4.87
N PHE A 103 1.69 1.39 -5.72
CA PHE A 103 2.06 2.16 -6.90
C PHE A 103 1.24 3.45 -6.99
N PRO A 104 1.79 4.50 -7.65
CA PRO A 104 0.98 5.63 -8.09
C PRO A 104 -0.17 5.13 -8.96
N PHE A 105 -1.37 5.65 -8.74
CA PHE A 105 -2.51 5.43 -9.60
C PHE A 105 -2.83 6.74 -10.31
N GLU A 106 -2.27 6.91 -11.50
CA GLU A 106 -2.74 7.92 -12.43
C GLU A 106 -4.06 7.38 -12.99
N GLY A 107 -5.19 7.93 -12.52
CA GLY A 107 -6.50 7.56 -13.03
C GLY A 107 -6.52 7.76 -14.54
N GLY A 108 -6.76 6.68 -15.27
CA GLY A 108 -7.02 6.72 -16.72
C GLY A 108 -8.40 7.28 -17.02
#